data_AF-A0A9P1DD58-F1
#
_entry.id   AF-A0A9P1DD58-F1
#
_cell.length_a   1.000
_cell.length_b   1.000
_cell.length_c   1.000
_cell.angle_alpha   90.00
_cell.angle_beta   90.00
_cell.angle_gamma   90.00
#
_symmetry.space_group_name_H-M   'P 1'
#
loop_
_entity.id
_entity.type
_entity.pdbx_description
1 polymer ?
#
loop_
_entity_poly.entity_id
_entity_poly.type
_entity_poly.pdbx_seq_one_letter_code
_entity_poly.pdbx_strand_id
1 'polypeptide(L)'
;MNLNAEVDVEVDADMVEEKLEEEREEEEEAEEEKEEDEEGQLGCKSCPDSTITLGFGSIAPSDCGCPEKEIDMNRLDGFECVPCMEGMSCPALSQLVDLESGTSVLGPDFTPKIQAGFYAIVGAPTEVFKCRSFETCPGGPPGTCGGGLIGIPCAECPAGSTWTGSVCEDCAGWRQALWVLAVLAIFGFLTLAYYLATSKVTAKATVLFATTASFGMLVMAMQNLGLVGMMTVEWPVSLQGLFSICQFLLLDIDSYGFSCIAGQSEPVRYLLSALIFPLGVAWLALCFGVSKLFPKKRQWEGPKVCSTMGAFLQVGFSTMSATSLAPMMCYQHPNGQRSIMKYPGVICGSSEHDVMLVIAWILLMVFVFGFVSLCAFAAYMVPRWSAKRQDHFVACARFLVFRFRLDSWWFGVPLLVRGPLINLPVVMATDFPPIQVVVIAMVLTTGMAPWTHGGFQKHQIQ
;
A
#
# COMPACT_ATOMS: atom_id res chain seq x y z
N MET A 1 -65.00 -53.05 7.07
CA MET A 1 -64.16 -54.17 6.61
C MET A 1 -63.64 -53.82 5.22
N ASN A 2 -62.33 -53.95 5.04
CA ASN A 2 -61.48 -53.75 3.85
C ASN A 2 -61.24 -52.27 3.47
N LEU A 3 -60.08 -51.66 3.79
CA LEU A 3 -58.69 -51.87 3.31
C LEU A 3 -58.57 -51.77 1.79
N ASN A 4 -58.02 -50.65 1.32
CA ASN A 4 -57.14 -50.58 0.16
C ASN A 4 -55.97 -49.67 0.52
N ALA A 5 -54.78 -50.19 0.25
CA ALA A 5 -53.48 -49.61 0.51
C ALA A 5 -53.01 -48.84 -0.73
N GLU A 6 -52.50 -47.63 -0.54
CA GLU A 6 -51.59 -46.96 -1.47
C GLU A 6 -50.20 -47.01 -0.83
N VAL A 7 -49.29 -47.65 -1.55
CA VAL A 7 -47.88 -47.84 -1.20
C VAL A 7 -47.09 -46.77 -1.93
N ASP A 8 -46.28 -46.05 -1.17
CA ASP A 8 -45.31 -45.04 -1.63
C ASP A 8 -44.33 -45.62 -2.66
N VAL A 9 -44.30 -45.03 -3.86
CA VAL A 9 -43.29 -45.27 -4.91
C VAL A 9 -42.92 -43.90 -5.49
N GLU A 10 -42.18 -43.08 -4.74
CA GLU A 10 -41.76 -41.76 -5.23
C GLU A 10 -40.42 -41.29 -4.63
N VAL A 11 -39.62 -42.19 -4.07
CA VAL A 11 -38.33 -41.86 -3.40
C VAL A 11 -37.10 -42.44 -4.14
N ASP A 12 -37.29 -43.25 -5.17
CA ASP A 12 -36.18 -43.94 -5.87
C ASP A 12 -35.78 -43.33 -7.23
N ALA A 13 -36.51 -42.33 -7.74
CA ALA A 13 -36.23 -41.77 -9.07
C ALA A 13 -35.12 -40.70 -9.04
N ASP A 14 -35.20 -39.74 -8.11
CA ASP A 14 -34.23 -38.63 -8.03
C ASP A 14 -32.80 -39.12 -7.71
N MET A 15 -32.67 -40.13 -6.84
CA MET A 15 -31.37 -40.68 -6.43
C MET A 15 -30.71 -41.55 -7.52
N VAL A 16 -31.49 -42.03 -8.48
CA VAL A 16 -31.01 -42.77 -9.65
C VAL A 16 -30.62 -41.80 -10.77
N GLU A 17 -31.31 -40.66 -10.90
CA GLU A 17 -30.98 -39.63 -11.88
C GLU A 17 -29.64 -38.95 -11.54
N GLU A 18 -29.41 -38.61 -10.26
CA GLU A 18 -28.13 -38.03 -9.79
C GLU A 18 -26.95 -38.98 -10.01
N LYS A 19 -27.15 -40.29 -9.78
CA LYS A 19 -26.12 -41.31 -10.04
C LYS A 19 -25.84 -41.55 -11.52
N LEU A 20 -26.86 -41.42 -12.38
CA LEU A 20 -26.72 -41.57 -13.82
C LEU A 20 -26.14 -40.30 -14.48
N GLU A 21 -26.22 -39.15 -13.81
CA GLU A 21 -25.47 -37.95 -14.18
C GLU A 21 -23.99 -38.10 -13.77
N GLU A 22 -23.69 -38.53 -12.54
CA GLU A 22 -22.31 -38.82 -12.11
C GLU A 22 -21.63 -39.90 -12.99
N GLU A 23 -22.30 -41.03 -13.27
CA GLU A 23 -21.73 -42.09 -14.13
C GLU A 23 -21.54 -41.62 -15.58
N ARG A 24 -22.34 -40.67 -16.06
CA ARG A 24 -22.22 -40.12 -17.42
C ARG A 24 -21.11 -39.09 -17.52
N GLU A 25 -20.92 -38.27 -16.49
CA GLU A 25 -19.77 -37.37 -16.39
C GLU A 25 -18.46 -38.18 -16.28
N GLU A 26 -18.43 -39.28 -15.52
CA GLU A 26 -17.26 -40.18 -15.46
C GLU A 26 -16.98 -40.90 -16.80
N GLU A 27 -18.02 -41.31 -17.56
CA GLU A 27 -17.83 -41.90 -18.90
C GLU A 27 -17.38 -40.85 -19.93
N GLU A 28 -17.87 -39.61 -19.84
CA GLU A 28 -17.50 -38.50 -20.74
C GLU A 28 -16.04 -38.06 -20.50
N GLU A 29 -15.60 -37.94 -19.25
CA GLU A 29 -14.18 -37.70 -18.91
C GLU A 29 -13.26 -38.85 -19.38
N ALA A 30 -13.70 -40.11 -19.27
CA ALA A 30 -12.90 -41.28 -19.67
C ALA A 30 -12.78 -41.49 -21.20
N GLU A 31 -13.59 -40.79 -22.00
CA GLU A 31 -13.52 -40.83 -23.46
C GLU A 31 -12.71 -39.67 -24.06
N GLU A 32 -12.60 -38.51 -23.39
CA GLU A 32 -11.76 -37.38 -23.83
C GLU A 32 -10.24 -37.67 -23.78
N GLU A 33 -9.83 -38.69 -23.02
CA GLU A 33 -8.44 -39.12 -22.86
C GLU A 33 -7.90 -39.95 -24.05
N LYS A 34 -8.64 -40.18 -25.14
CA LYS A 34 -8.27 -41.18 -26.18
C LYS A 34 -8.20 -40.67 -27.64
N GLU A 35 -7.28 -41.24 -28.44
CA GLU A 35 -6.92 -40.95 -29.85
C GLU A 35 -7.12 -42.16 -30.79
N GLU A 36 -7.43 -41.96 -32.08
CA GLU A 36 -7.48 -43.01 -33.12
C GLU A 36 -6.25 -43.00 -34.07
N ASP A 37 -5.43 -44.05 -34.07
CA ASP A 37 -4.19 -44.10 -34.88
C ASP A 37 -4.39 -44.49 -36.38
N GLU A 38 -5.55 -45.01 -36.78
CA GLU A 38 -5.83 -45.46 -38.18
C GLU A 38 -7.28 -45.19 -38.57
N GLU A 39 -7.52 -44.62 -39.78
CA GLU A 39 -8.87 -44.40 -40.33
C GLU A 39 -9.70 -45.70 -40.29
N GLY A 40 -10.64 -45.80 -39.33
CA GLY A 40 -11.56 -46.93 -39.19
C GLY A 40 -11.22 -47.97 -38.11
N GLN A 41 -10.33 -47.68 -37.15
CA GLN A 41 -10.26 -48.45 -35.91
C GLN A 41 -11.49 -48.18 -35.01
N LEU A 42 -12.01 -49.21 -34.34
CA LEU A 42 -13.20 -49.12 -33.47
C LEU A 42 -12.86 -48.77 -32.00
N GLY A 43 -11.60 -48.48 -31.69
CA GLY A 43 -11.15 -48.28 -30.32
C GLY A 43 -10.04 -47.24 -30.22
N CYS A 44 -10.31 -46.18 -29.44
CA CYS A 44 -9.38 -45.09 -29.18
C CYS A 44 -8.30 -45.53 -28.16
N LYS A 45 -7.05 -45.11 -28.35
CA LYS A 45 -5.91 -45.29 -27.45
C LYS A 45 -5.74 -44.10 -26.53
N SER A 46 -5.49 -44.32 -25.24
CA SER A 46 -5.25 -43.21 -24.33
C SER A 46 -4.00 -42.40 -24.68
N CYS A 47 -4.08 -41.08 -24.54
CA CYS A 47 -2.95 -40.17 -24.68
C CYS A 47 -1.85 -40.46 -23.63
N PRO A 48 -0.57 -40.20 -23.95
CA PRO A 48 0.54 -40.42 -23.03
C PRO A 48 0.56 -39.41 -21.87
N ASP A 49 1.12 -39.82 -20.72
CA ASP A 49 1.46 -38.92 -19.61
C ASP A 49 0.31 -38.01 -19.11
N SER A 50 -0.90 -38.56 -18.94
CA SER A 50 -2.09 -37.86 -18.40
C SER A 50 -2.55 -36.62 -19.21
N THR A 51 -2.28 -36.63 -20.52
CA THR A 51 -2.79 -35.61 -21.44
C THR A 51 -4.18 -35.95 -21.98
N ILE A 52 -4.89 -34.94 -22.49
CA ILE A 52 -6.23 -35.04 -23.06
C ILE A 52 -6.23 -34.61 -24.52
N THR A 53 -7.29 -34.97 -25.26
CA THR A 53 -7.55 -34.46 -26.61
C THR A 53 -8.59 -33.34 -26.58
N LEU A 54 -8.68 -32.56 -27.67
CA LEU A 54 -9.64 -31.45 -27.81
C LEU A 54 -11.07 -31.93 -28.13
N GLY A 55 -11.23 -33.20 -28.50
CA GLY A 55 -12.50 -33.80 -28.89
C GLY A 55 -12.32 -35.16 -29.54
N PHE A 56 -13.44 -35.88 -29.66
CA PHE A 56 -13.49 -37.25 -30.18
C PHE A 56 -12.90 -37.38 -31.58
N GLY A 57 -12.14 -38.46 -31.81
CA GLY A 57 -11.62 -38.81 -33.13
C GLY A 57 -10.39 -38.00 -33.56
N SER A 58 -9.58 -37.52 -32.61
CA SER A 58 -8.23 -37.04 -32.93
C SER A 58 -7.43 -38.17 -33.57
N ILE A 59 -6.73 -37.87 -34.66
CA ILE A 59 -6.06 -38.85 -35.52
C ILE A 59 -4.53 -38.75 -35.48
N ALA A 60 -4.00 -37.85 -34.66
CA ALA A 60 -2.58 -37.61 -34.55
C ALA A 60 -2.14 -37.43 -33.09
N PRO A 61 -0.96 -37.97 -32.70
CA PRO A 61 -0.45 -37.86 -31.34
C PRO A 61 0.00 -36.45 -30.98
N SER A 62 0.02 -35.54 -31.95
CA SER A 62 0.18 -34.10 -31.76
C SER A 62 -1.08 -33.41 -31.26
N ASP A 63 -2.23 -34.09 -31.25
CA ASP A 63 -3.52 -33.54 -30.82
C ASP A 63 -3.77 -33.77 -29.32
N CYS A 64 -2.92 -34.57 -28.67
CA CYS A 64 -2.85 -34.70 -27.21
C CYS A 64 -2.14 -33.48 -26.60
N GLY A 65 -2.58 -33.05 -25.43
CA GLY A 65 -1.91 -32.01 -24.65
C GLY A 65 -2.50 -31.84 -23.25
N CYS A 66 -2.03 -30.83 -22.51
CA CYS A 66 -2.40 -30.71 -21.10
C CYS A 66 -3.88 -30.32 -20.90
N PRO A 67 -4.51 -30.81 -19.82
CA PRO A 67 -5.89 -30.46 -19.48
C PRO A 67 -6.05 -28.98 -19.12
N GLU A 68 -7.30 -28.52 -19.00
CA GLU A 68 -7.57 -27.14 -18.60
C GLU A 68 -6.90 -26.82 -17.25
N LYS A 69 -6.40 -25.59 -17.11
CA LYS A 69 -5.63 -25.10 -15.95
C LYS A 69 -4.23 -25.70 -15.80
N GLU A 70 -3.78 -26.52 -16.74
CA GLU A 70 -2.40 -26.99 -16.81
C GLU A 70 -1.71 -26.46 -18.07
N ILE A 71 -0.38 -26.36 -18.03
CA ILE A 71 0.45 -25.93 -19.16
C ILE A 71 1.60 -26.89 -19.35
N ASP A 72 1.88 -27.23 -20.61
CA ASP A 72 3.04 -28.04 -20.97
C ASP A 72 4.32 -27.18 -20.88
N MET A 73 5.22 -27.60 -19.99
CA MET A 73 6.51 -26.95 -19.75
C MET A 73 7.62 -27.44 -20.69
N ASN A 74 7.43 -28.58 -21.34
CA ASN A 74 8.44 -29.15 -22.23
C ASN A 74 8.37 -28.54 -23.63
N ARG A 75 9.55 -28.38 -24.26
CA ARG A 75 9.69 -27.74 -25.59
C ARG A 75 10.06 -28.70 -26.71
N LEU A 76 10.45 -29.94 -26.39
CA LEU A 76 11.18 -30.80 -27.33
C LEU A 76 10.55 -32.18 -27.48
N ASP A 77 10.36 -32.95 -26.41
CA ASP A 77 9.73 -34.27 -26.47
C ASP A 77 9.16 -34.67 -25.09
N GLY A 78 7.88 -35.09 -25.06
CA GLY A 78 7.15 -35.49 -23.85
C GLY A 78 6.38 -34.33 -23.21
N PHE A 79 5.26 -34.64 -22.55
CA PHE A 79 4.41 -33.66 -21.88
C PHE A 79 4.80 -33.52 -20.42
N GLU A 80 5.03 -32.30 -19.96
CA GLU A 80 5.16 -31.99 -18.54
C GLU A 80 4.08 -30.99 -18.16
N CYS A 81 2.89 -31.53 -17.87
CA CYS A 81 1.74 -30.72 -17.47
C CYS A 81 1.91 -30.26 -16.03
N VAL A 82 2.03 -28.94 -15.87
CA VAL A 82 2.16 -28.29 -14.57
C VAL A 82 0.93 -27.39 -14.35
N PRO A 83 0.34 -27.38 -13.14
CA PRO A 83 -0.79 -26.51 -12.85
C PRO A 83 -0.40 -25.04 -13.01
N CYS A 84 -1.26 -24.28 -13.68
CA CYS A 84 -1.10 -22.86 -13.87
C CYS A 84 -1.24 -22.09 -12.55
N MET A 85 -0.31 -21.17 -12.31
CA MET A 85 -0.38 -20.26 -11.17
C MET A 85 -1.60 -19.33 -11.26
N GLU A 86 -2.02 -18.85 -10.08
CA GLU A 86 -3.06 -17.83 -9.97
C GLU A 86 -2.69 -16.59 -10.81
N GLY A 87 -3.65 -16.10 -11.59
CA GLY A 87 -3.45 -14.97 -12.49
C GLY A 87 -3.05 -15.35 -13.92
N MET A 88 -2.94 -16.63 -14.24
CA MET A 88 -2.89 -17.13 -15.63
C MET A 88 -4.23 -17.70 -16.08
N SER A 89 -4.49 -17.61 -17.38
CA SER A 89 -5.60 -18.27 -18.05
C SER A 89 -5.00 -19.33 -18.97
N CYS A 90 -5.12 -20.60 -18.59
CA CYS A 90 -4.61 -21.74 -19.33
C CYS A 90 -5.78 -22.59 -19.84
N PRO A 91 -6.21 -22.38 -21.10
CA PRO A 91 -7.18 -23.27 -21.75
C PRO A 91 -6.58 -24.66 -21.97
N ALA A 92 -7.41 -25.64 -22.33
CA ALA A 92 -6.92 -26.97 -22.72
C ALA A 92 -5.87 -26.89 -23.84
N LEU A 93 -4.91 -27.81 -23.83
CA LEU A 93 -3.76 -27.89 -24.74
C LEU A 93 -2.81 -26.68 -24.67
N SER A 94 -2.76 -25.99 -23.52
CA SER A 94 -1.85 -24.87 -23.33
C SER A 94 -0.38 -25.31 -23.40
N GLN A 95 0.40 -24.62 -24.24
CA GLN A 95 1.84 -24.83 -24.37
C GLN A 95 2.62 -23.58 -23.96
N LEU A 96 3.83 -23.78 -23.42
CA LEU A 96 4.74 -22.69 -23.06
C LEU A 96 5.08 -21.78 -24.26
N VAL A 97 5.21 -22.37 -25.45
CA VAL A 97 5.53 -21.64 -26.69
C VAL A 97 4.38 -20.70 -27.10
N ASP A 98 3.14 -21.13 -26.89
CA ASP A 98 1.95 -20.32 -27.17
C ASP A 98 1.82 -19.16 -26.17
N LEU A 99 2.22 -19.37 -24.91
CA LEU A 99 2.26 -18.31 -23.89
C LEU A 99 3.31 -17.24 -24.22
N GLU A 100 4.51 -17.66 -24.65
CA GLU A 100 5.61 -16.74 -25.00
C GLU A 100 5.31 -15.96 -26.28
N SER A 101 4.74 -16.63 -27.29
CA SER A 101 4.40 -16.01 -28.57
C SER A 101 3.11 -15.17 -28.50
N GLY A 102 2.22 -15.49 -27.57
CA GLY A 102 0.89 -14.88 -27.45
C GLY A 102 -0.06 -15.29 -28.58
N THR A 103 0.23 -16.39 -29.29
CA THR A 103 -0.58 -16.91 -30.40
C THR A 103 -0.53 -18.42 -30.42
N SER A 104 -1.68 -19.09 -30.40
CA SER A 104 -1.78 -20.54 -30.65
C SER A 104 -2.16 -20.84 -32.10
N VAL A 105 -1.71 -21.98 -32.62
CA VAL A 105 -2.11 -22.52 -33.93
C VAL A 105 -3.61 -22.85 -33.97
N LEU A 106 -4.18 -23.20 -32.81
CA LEU A 106 -5.59 -23.58 -32.63
C LEU A 106 -6.52 -22.37 -32.53
N GLY A 107 -5.98 -21.16 -32.42
CA GLY A 107 -6.73 -19.90 -32.35
C GLY A 107 -6.62 -19.17 -31.00
N PRO A 108 -7.29 -18.02 -30.87
CA PRO A 108 -7.16 -17.14 -29.70
C PRO A 108 -7.77 -17.72 -28.42
N ASP A 109 -8.74 -18.63 -28.55
CA ASP A 109 -9.43 -19.25 -27.41
C ASP A 109 -8.56 -20.32 -26.71
N PHE A 110 -7.59 -20.89 -27.43
CA PHE A 110 -6.61 -21.87 -26.94
C PHE A 110 -5.26 -21.26 -26.60
N THR A 111 -5.15 -19.92 -26.65
CA THR A 111 -3.90 -19.24 -26.34
C THR A 111 -3.80 -18.95 -24.83
N PRO A 112 -2.83 -19.56 -24.11
CA PRO A 112 -2.59 -19.22 -22.73
C PRO A 112 -2.14 -17.76 -22.59
N LYS A 113 -2.68 -17.06 -21.59
CA LYS A 113 -2.41 -15.63 -21.37
C LYS A 113 -2.41 -15.27 -19.91
N ILE A 114 -1.66 -14.22 -19.57
CA ILE A 114 -1.65 -13.65 -18.24
C ILE A 114 -2.89 -12.76 -18.09
N GLN A 115 -3.63 -12.91 -16.99
CA GLN A 115 -4.81 -12.12 -16.71
C GLN A 115 -4.45 -10.68 -16.34
N ALA A 116 -5.38 -9.75 -16.56
CA ALA A 116 -5.18 -8.35 -16.16
C ALA A 116 -4.95 -8.24 -14.64
N GLY A 117 -4.04 -7.36 -14.23
CA GLY A 117 -3.59 -7.23 -12.85
C GLY A 117 -2.40 -8.12 -12.48
N PHE A 118 -1.93 -8.98 -13.40
CA PHE A 118 -0.78 -9.84 -13.22
C PHE A 118 0.29 -9.61 -14.31
N TYR A 119 1.52 -9.99 -14.00
CA TYR A 119 2.69 -9.85 -14.86
C TYR A 119 3.60 -11.07 -14.73
N ALA A 120 4.20 -11.52 -15.82
CA ALA A 120 5.24 -12.54 -15.80
C ALA A 120 6.41 -12.13 -16.68
N ILE A 121 7.59 -12.68 -16.40
CA ILE A 121 8.85 -12.33 -17.04
C ILE A 121 9.06 -13.23 -18.26
N VAL A 122 9.60 -12.70 -19.36
CA VAL A 122 9.89 -13.49 -20.58
C VAL A 122 10.82 -14.68 -20.31
N GLY A 123 11.79 -14.54 -19.41
CA GLY A 123 12.73 -15.62 -19.05
C GLY A 123 12.17 -16.66 -18.07
N ALA A 124 11.03 -16.38 -17.43
CA ALA A 124 10.35 -17.25 -16.48
C ALA A 124 8.84 -17.00 -16.58
N PRO A 125 8.19 -17.42 -17.69
CA PRO A 125 6.83 -17.02 -18.03
C PRO A 125 5.76 -17.62 -17.09
N THR A 126 6.11 -18.64 -16.32
CA THR A 126 5.26 -19.22 -15.27
C THR A 126 5.38 -18.53 -13.92
N GLU A 127 6.39 -17.67 -13.71
CA GLU A 127 6.51 -16.89 -12.48
C GLU A 127 5.63 -15.65 -12.54
N VAL A 128 4.44 -15.77 -11.94
CA VAL A 128 3.44 -14.70 -11.93
C VAL A 128 3.63 -13.77 -10.73
N PHE A 129 3.67 -12.48 -11.04
CA PHE A 129 3.67 -11.37 -10.09
C PHE A 129 2.34 -10.63 -10.14
N LYS A 130 1.93 -10.13 -8.97
CA LYS A 130 0.70 -9.34 -8.81
C LYS A 130 1.02 -7.86 -8.87
N CYS A 131 0.31 -7.14 -9.72
CA CYS A 131 0.47 -5.69 -9.91
C CYS A 131 -0.47 -4.88 -9.01
N ARG A 132 -0.20 -3.58 -8.91
CA ARG A 132 -1.00 -2.65 -8.08
C ARG A 132 -2.39 -2.38 -8.66
N SER A 133 -2.50 -2.32 -9.98
CA SER A 133 -3.75 -2.12 -10.70
C SER A 133 -3.73 -2.84 -12.05
N PHE A 134 -4.92 -3.08 -12.60
CA PHE A 134 -5.09 -3.63 -13.94
C PHE A 134 -4.59 -2.66 -15.04
N GLU A 135 -4.48 -1.36 -14.76
CA GLU A 135 -3.96 -0.37 -15.72
C GLU A 135 -2.44 -0.49 -15.88
N THR A 136 -1.73 -0.79 -14.79
CA THR A 136 -0.27 -1.04 -14.80
C THR A 136 0.04 -2.33 -15.55
N CYS A 137 -0.79 -3.36 -15.37
CA CYS A 137 -0.60 -4.67 -15.99
C CYS A 137 -1.87 -5.08 -16.74
N PRO A 138 -1.97 -4.79 -18.04
CA PRO A 138 -3.13 -5.14 -18.86
C PRO A 138 -3.29 -6.65 -19.08
N GLY A 139 -2.28 -7.45 -18.74
CA GLY A 139 -2.20 -8.88 -19.06
C GLY A 139 -1.67 -9.11 -20.49
N GLY A 140 -1.83 -10.34 -20.98
CA GLY A 140 -1.34 -10.77 -22.29
C GLY A 140 -0.07 -11.63 -22.22
N PRO A 141 0.83 -11.54 -23.21
CA PRO A 141 2.06 -12.33 -23.22
C PRO A 141 3.06 -11.83 -22.15
N PRO A 142 3.99 -12.68 -21.68
CA PRO A 142 5.03 -12.31 -20.73
C PRO A 142 5.81 -11.06 -21.17
N GLY A 143 6.20 -10.22 -20.21
CA GLY A 143 6.91 -8.96 -20.47
C GLY A 143 6.03 -7.78 -20.89
N THR A 144 4.71 -7.93 -20.90
CA THR A 144 3.78 -6.85 -21.26
C THR A 144 3.47 -5.94 -20.07
N CYS A 145 3.81 -4.65 -20.18
CA CYS A 145 3.49 -3.62 -19.19
C CYS A 145 2.64 -2.50 -19.81
N GLY A 146 1.72 -1.94 -19.03
CA GLY A 146 0.90 -0.79 -19.42
C GLY A 146 1.68 0.54 -19.34
N GLY A 147 1.26 1.53 -20.13
CA GLY A 147 1.72 2.92 -19.97
C GLY A 147 3.22 3.18 -20.16
N GLY A 148 3.97 2.26 -20.77
CA GLY A 148 5.42 2.39 -20.96
C GLY A 148 6.26 2.07 -19.72
N LEU A 149 5.66 1.41 -18.73
CA LEU A 149 6.35 0.89 -17.55
C LEU A 149 7.30 -0.25 -17.91
N ILE A 150 8.33 -0.41 -17.09
CA ILE A 150 9.35 -1.45 -17.16
C ILE A 150 9.61 -2.00 -15.74
N GLY A 151 10.49 -2.99 -15.65
CA GLY A 151 10.84 -3.63 -14.38
C GLY A 151 9.78 -4.64 -13.92
N ILE A 152 10.01 -5.24 -12.76
CA ILE A 152 9.20 -6.33 -12.23
C ILE A 152 8.54 -5.82 -10.94
N PRO A 153 7.20 -5.81 -10.80
CA PRO A 153 6.16 -6.12 -11.78
C PRO A 153 5.59 -4.85 -12.43
N CYS A 154 6.29 -4.31 -13.44
CA CYS A 154 5.93 -3.06 -14.12
C CYS A 154 5.83 -1.84 -13.18
N ALA A 155 6.81 -1.66 -12.29
CA ALA A 155 6.79 -0.60 -11.28
C ALA A 155 7.58 0.66 -11.67
N GLU A 156 8.43 0.57 -12.69
CA GLU A 156 9.43 1.58 -13.00
C GLU A 156 9.16 2.27 -14.33
N CYS A 157 9.47 3.55 -14.41
CA CYS A 157 9.50 4.27 -15.68
C CYS A 157 10.94 4.33 -16.23
N PRO A 158 11.13 4.37 -17.55
CA PRO A 158 12.45 4.49 -18.14
C PRO A 158 13.18 5.76 -17.67
N ALA A 159 14.51 5.74 -17.75
CA ALA A 159 15.35 6.83 -17.26
C ALA A 159 14.95 8.19 -17.86
N GLY A 160 14.71 9.18 -17.00
CA GLY A 160 14.28 10.52 -17.41
C GLY A 160 12.76 10.73 -17.51
N SER A 161 11.95 9.73 -17.15
CA SER A 161 10.49 9.82 -17.15
C SER A 161 9.86 9.53 -15.77
N THR A 162 8.59 9.88 -15.61
CA THR A 162 7.80 9.69 -14.38
C THR A 162 6.40 9.21 -14.69
N TRP A 163 5.85 8.40 -13.78
CA TRP A 163 4.47 7.93 -13.84
C TRP A 163 3.50 9.06 -13.50
N THR A 164 2.47 9.28 -14.33
CA THR A 164 1.40 10.26 -14.07
C THR A 164 0.06 9.62 -13.68
N GLY A 165 0.03 8.30 -13.50
CA GLY A 165 -1.17 7.52 -13.21
C GLY A 165 -1.57 6.58 -14.34
N SER A 166 -1.24 6.93 -15.60
CA SER A 166 -1.59 6.13 -16.77
C SER A 166 -0.44 5.91 -17.77
N VAL A 167 0.50 6.86 -17.87
CA VAL A 167 1.62 6.80 -18.83
C VAL A 167 2.90 7.34 -18.17
N CYS A 168 4.05 6.80 -18.55
CA CYS A 168 5.36 7.37 -18.25
C CYS A 168 5.61 8.60 -19.15
N GLU A 169 5.64 9.79 -18.55
CA GLU A 169 5.94 11.04 -19.25
C GLU A 169 7.35 11.53 -18.94
N ASP A 170 8.01 12.15 -19.92
CA ASP A 170 9.32 12.74 -19.74
C ASP A 170 9.32 13.86 -18.68
N CYS A 171 10.41 13.92 -17.91
CA CYS A 171 10.60 14.90 -16.85
C CYS A 171 10.78 16.31 -17.41
N ALA A 172 9.70 17.09 -17.42
CA ALA A 172 9.75 18.49 -17.80
C ALA A 172 10.45 19.37 -16.73
N GLY A 173 11.27 20.33 -17.16
CA GLY A 173 12.03 21.21 -16.26
C GLY A 173 11.17 22.05 -15.29
N TRP A 174 9.92 22.35 -15.65
CA TRP A 174 9.00 23.06 -14.76
C TRP A 174 8.62 22.23 -13.53
N ARG A 175 8.52 20.90 -13.64
CA ARG A 175 8.25 20.00 -12.50
C ARG A 175 9.41 20.03 -11.51
N GLN A 176 10.64 20.02 -12.01
CA GLN A 176 11.83 20.15 -11.18
C GLN A 176 11.87 21.50 -10.44
N ALA A 177 11.55 22.60 -11.15
CA ALA A 177 11.47 23.93 -10.54
C ALA A 177 10.40 24.00 -9.42
N LEU A 178 9.24 23.38 -9.61
CA LEU A 178 8.19 23.32 -8.59
C LEU A 178 8.64 22.61 -7.32
N TRP A 179 9.38 21.50 -7.45
CA TRP A 179 9.93 20.78 -6.30
C TRP A 179 10.98 21.61 -5.55
N VAL A 180 11.87 22.31 -6.26
CA VAL A 180 12.83 23.23 -5.62
C VAL A 180 12.08 24.34 -4.88
N LEU A 181 11.04 24.93 -5.49
CA LEU A 181 10.19 25.92 -4.84
C LEU A 181 9.46 25.35 -3.62
N ALA A 182 8.97 24.11 -3.69
CA ALA A 182 8.30 23.45 -2.57
C ALA A 182 9.25 23.23 -1.39
N VAL A 183 10.48 22.78 -1.64
CA VAL A 183 11.52 22.63 -0.61
C VAL A 183 11.85 23.98 0.04
N LEU A 184 12.04 25.03 -0.77
CA LEU A 184 12.27 26.39 -0.26
C LEU A 184 11.07 26.91 0.54
N ALA A 185 9.85 26.62 0.10
CA ALA A 185 8.63 26.98 0.78
C ALA A 185 8.50 26.28 2.14
N ILE A 186 8.85 24.99 2.23
CA ILE A 186 8.86 24.24 3.50
C ILE A 186 9.85 24.87 4.49
N PHE A 187 11.09 25.11 4.08
CA PHE A 187 12.09 25.73 4.95
C PHE A 187 11.73 27.18 5.33
N GLY A 188 11.20 27.95 4.39
CA GLY A 188 10.66 29.29 4.64
C GLY A 188 9.51 29.25 5.64
N PHE A 189 8.56 28.34 5.47
CA PHE A 189 7.44 28.14 6.39
C PHE A 189 7.92 27.75 7.79
N LEU A 190 8.92 26.88 7.94
CA LEU A 190 9.49 26.55 9.25
C LEU A 190 10.08 27.77 9.96
N THR A 191 10.77 28.65 9.23
CA THR A 191 11.27 29.92 9.81
C THR A 191 10.13 30.87 10.17
N LEU A 192 9.08 30.96 9.33
CA LEU A 192 7.90 31.77 9.62
C LEU A 192 7.15 31.24 10.85
N ALA A 193 7.00 29.92 10.97
CA ALA A 193 6.35 29.26 12.09
C ALA A 193 7.02 29.60 13.43
N TYR A 194 8.36 29.73 13.47
CA TYR A 194 9.07 30.24 14.64
C TYR A 194 8.57 31.64 15.04
N TYR A 195 8.48 32.57 14.08
CA TYR A 195 8.01 33.93 14.35
C TYR A 195 6.52 33.98 14.72
N LEU A 196 5.67 33.18 14.09
CA LEU A 196 4.24 33.09 14.44
C LEU A 196 4.02 32.54 15.86
N ALA A 197 4.83 31.55 16.26
CA ALA A 197 4.82 30.98 17.60
C ALA A 197 5.29 31.95 18.69
N THR A 198 5.98 33.05 18.32
CA THR A 198 6.49 34.07 19.25
C THR A 198 5.47 35.17 19.62
N SER A 199 4.28 35.17 19.00
CA SER A 199 3.24 36.16 19.31
C SER A 199 2.83 36.07 20.79
N LYS A 200 2.72 37.23 21.45
CA LYS A 200 2.41 37.29 22.90
C LYS A 200 1.05 36.64 23.13
N VAL A 201 1.03 35.61 23.98
CA VAL A 201 -0.19 34.93 24.39
C VAL A 201 -1.00 35.91 25.24
N THR A 202 -2.12 36.36 24.69
CA THR A 202 -3.11 37.08 25.48
C THR A 202 -4.04 36.07 26.13
N ALA A 203 -4.59 36.40 27.31
CA ALA A 203 -5.52 35.53 28.02
C ALA A 203 -6.82 35.25 27.23
N LYS A 204 -7.07 36.00 26.15
CA LYS A 204 -8.17 35.76 25.22
C LYS A 204 -7.68 34.85 24.09
N ALA A 205 -8.50 33.85 23.72
CA ALA A 205 -8.29 33.05 22.52
C ALA A 205 -8.12 34.01 21.32
N THR A 206 -6.87 34.17 20.87
CA THR A 206 -6.57 35.04 19.74
C THR A 206 -7.03 34.34 18.47
N VAL A 207 -7.47 35.11 17.47
CA VAL A 207 -7.85 34.55 16.15
C VAL A 207 -6.76 33.61 15.62
N LEU A 208 -5.49 34.00 15.76
CA LEU A 208 -4.34 33.16 15.38
C LEU A 208 -4.32 31.78 16.07
N PHE A 209 -4.69 31.71 17.35
CA PHE A 209 -4.76 30.45 18.09
C PHE A 209 -5.89 29.56 17.55
N ALA A 210 -7.09 30.12 17.42
CA ALA A 210 -8.25 29.38 16.90
C ALA A 210 -7.99 28.89 15.47
N THR A 211 -7.45 29.73 14.59
CA THR A 211 -7.12 29.37 13.21
C THR A 211 -6.04 28.28 13.16
N THR A 212 -4.96 28.40 13.93
CA THR A 212 -3.89 27.39 13.96
C THR A 212 -4.38 26.04 14.51
N ALA A 213 -5.24 26.07 15.54
CA ALA A 213 -5.83 24.88 16.11
C ALA A 213 -6.77 24.18 15.10
N SER A 214 -7.66 24.93 14.45
CA SER A 214 -8.57 24.41 13.43
C SER A 214 -7.81 23.85 12.23
N PHE A 215 -6.81 24.59 11.73
CA PHE A 215 -5.96 24.14 10.63
C PHE A 215 -5.20 22.86 10.99
N GLY A 216 -4.64 22.77 12.21
CA GLY A 216 -3.97 21.54 12.67
C GLY A 216 -4.92 20.33 12.76
N MET A 217 -6.19 20.52 13.15
CA MET A 217 -7.18 19.43 13.11
C MET A 217 -7.51 19.02 11.68
N LEU A 218 -7.62 19.98 10.76
CA LEU A 218 -7.87 19.70 9.35
C LEU A 218 -6.73 18.86 8.76
N VAL A 219 -5.47 19.26 8.98
CA VAL A 219 -4.30 18.50 8.51
C VAL A 219 -4.30 17.09 9.10
N MET A 220 -4.56 16.94 10.41
CA MET A 220 -4.63 15.63 11.04
C MET A 220 -5.77 14.76 10.48
N ALA A 221 -6.92 15.35 10.18
CA ALA A 221 -8.04 14.64 9.56
C ALA A 221 -7.70 14.18 8.13
N MET A 222 -7.07 15.05 7.34
CA MET A 222 -6.61 14.70 5.99
C MET A 222 -5.52 13.64 6.02
N GLN A 223 -4.56 13.70 6.95
CA GLN A 223 -3.55 12.65 7.12
C GLN A 223 -4.20 11.30 7.48
N ASN A 224 -5.18 11.28 8.39
CA ASN A 224 -5.91 10.05 8.71
C ASN A 224 -6.67 9.50 7.50
N LEU A 225 -7.25 10.37 6.66
CA LEU A 225 -7.92 9.94 5.43
C LEU A 225 -6.91 9.41 4.39
N GLY A 226 -5.74 10.04 4.30
CA GLY A 226 -4.63 9.55 3.48
C GLY A 226 -4.19 8.14 3.89
N LEU A 227 -4.16 7.86 5.20
CA LEU A 227 -3.80 6.55 5.74
C LEU A 227 -4.82 5.49 5.35
N VAL A 228 -6.11 5.82 5.40
CA VAL A 228 -7.18 4.94 4.91
C VAL A 228 -7.03 4.67 3.42
N GLY A 229 -6.61 5.66 2.63
CA GLY A 229 -6.31 5.48 1.21
C GLY A 229 -5.11 4.58 0.93
N MET A 230 -4.24 4.30 1.92
CA MET A 230 -3.11 3.36 1.78
C MET A 230 -3.50 1.89 2.06
N MET A 231 -4.75 1.63 2.45
CA MET A 231 -5.25 0.26 2.61
C MET A 231 -5.23 -0.49 1.27
N THR A 232 -5.20 -1.82 1.33
CA THR A 232 -5.22 -2.71 0.16
C THR A 232 -6.59 -2.81 -0.52
N VAL A 233 -7.55 -1.98 -0.10
CA VAL A 233 -8.93 -1.96 -0.61
C VAL A 233 -9.00 -1.16 -1.90
N GLU A 234 -9.67 -1.70 -2.91
CA GLU A 234 -9.97 -0.98 -4.14
C GLU A 234 -11.09 0.05 -3.90
N TRP A 235 -10.72 1.33 -4.05
CA TRP A 235 -11.66 2.44 -3.87
C TRP A 235 -12.29 2.85 -5.20
N PRO A 236 -13.59 3.25 -5.19
CA PRO A 236 -14.24 3.76 -6.39
C PRO A 236 -13.53 5.01 -6.91
N VAL A 237 -13.54 5.17 -8.24
CA VAL A 237 -12.83 6.24 -8.97
C VAL A 237 -13.15 7.65 -8.44
N SER A 238 -14.37 7.88 -7.96
CA SER A 238 -14.81 9.17 -7.39
C SER A 238 -14.05 9.58 -6.13
N LEU A 239 -13.48 8.64 -5.37
CA LEU A 239 -12.73 8.91 -4.14
C LEU A 239 -11.21 8.97 -4.36
N GLN A 240 -10.70 8.46 -5.48
CA GLN A 240 -9.27 8.40 -5.75
C GLN A 240 -8.61 9.79 -5.72
N GLY A 241 -9.26 10.81 -6.31
CA GLY A 241 -8.76 12.19 -6.29
C GLY A 241 -8.64 12.78 -4.87
N LEU A 242 -9.57 12.44 -3.97
CA LEU A 242 -9.53 12.88 -2.57
C LEU A 242 -8.39 12.19 -1.81
N PHE A 243 -8.20 10.89 -2.02
CA PHE A 243 -7.12 10.14 -1.39
C PHE A 243 -5.75 10.60 -1.87
N SER A 244 -5.56 10.87 -3.17
CA SER A 244 -4.29 11.37 -3.71
C SER A 244 -3.85 12.68 -3.03
N ILE A 245 -4.77 13.63 -2.83
CA ILE A 245 -4.46 14.89 -2.12
C ILE A 245 -4.10 14.64 -0.65
N CYS A 246 -4.79 13.69 -0.01
CA CYS A 246 -4.54 13.36 1.40
C CYS A 246 -3.23 12.59 1.59
N GLN A 247 -2.86 11.70 0.65
CA GLN A 247 -1.61 10.95 0.63
C GLN A 247 -0.40 11.84 0.34
N PHE A 248 -0.58 12.91 -0.43
CA PHE A 248 0.46 13.94 -0.56
C PHE A 248 0.87 14.54 0.80
N LEU A 249 -0.07 14.75 1.74
CA LEU A 249 0.23 15.19 3.11
C LEU A 249 0.92 14.11 3.97
N LEU A 250 0.85 12.85 3.54
CA LEU A 250 1.63 11.74 4.07
C LEU A 250 2.98 11.57 3.33
N LEU A 251 3.42 12.59 2.60
CA LEU A 251 4.65 12.57 1.82
C LEU A 251 4.71 11.40 0.83
N ASP A 252 3.55 10.95 0.33
CA ASP A 252 3.49 10.10 -0.84
C ASP A 252 3.59 10.95 -2.11
N ILE A 253 4.83 11.31 -2.44
CA ILE A 253 5.17 12.28 -3.48
C ILE A 253 5.56 11.63 -4.81
N ASP A 254 5.59 10.30 -4.83
CA ASP A 254 6.06 9.50 -5.95
C ASP A 254 5.19 9.69 -7.20
N SER A 255 3.87 9.82 -7.02
CA SER A 255 2.92 10.11 -8.09
C SER A 255 3.00 11.54 -8.66
N TYR A 256 3.77 12.44 -8.06
CA TYR A 256 3.87 13.86 -8.44
C TYR A 256 5.19 14.21 -9.13
N GLY A 257 5.89 13.22 -9.69
CA GLY A 257 7.14 13.45 -10.40
C GLY A 257 8.36 13.62 -9.51
N PHE A 258 8.33 13.06 -8.30
CA PHE A 258 9.49 13.09 -7.41
C PHE A 258 10.70 12.29 -7.95
N SER A 259 10.44 11.24 -8.75
CA SER A 259 11.47 10.48 -9.47
C SER A 259 12.32 11.36 -10.41
N CYS A 260 11.80 12.49 -10.89
CA CYS A 260 12.55 13.43 -11.73
C CYS A 260 13.69 14.15 -11.02
N ILE A 261 13.76 14.10 -9.68
CA ILE A 261 14.85 14.67 -8.87
C ILE A 261 15.59 13.58 -8.11
N ALA A 262 14.85 12.64 -7.52
CA ALA A 262 15.40 11.56 -6.72
C ALA A 262 16.07 10.47 -7.58
N GLY A 263 15.81 10.44 -8.89
CA GLY A 263 16.20 9.36 -9.77
C GLY A 263 15.20 8.21 -9.79
N GLN A 264 15.54 7.14 -10.49
CA GLN A 264 14.66 5.97 -10.65
C GLN A 264 14.79 4.96 -9.51
N SER A 265 15.86 5.02 -8.71
CA SER A 265 16.05 4.06 -7.61
C SER A 265 15.05 4.29 -6.47
N GLU A 266 14.20 3.28 -6.24
CA GLU A 266 13.19 3.28 -5.18
C GLU A 266 13.79 3.50 -3.77
N PRO A 267 14.93 2.87 -3.40
CA PRO A 267 15.53 3.10 -2.08
C PRO A 267 15.98 4.56 -1.86
N VAL A 268 16.45 5.25 -2.90
CA VAL A 268 16.90 6.64 -2.81
C VAL A 268 15.69 7.58 -2.65
N ARG A 269 14.61 7.31 -3.38
CA ARG A 269 13.34 8.05 -3.23
C ARG A 269 12.81 7.92 -1.81
N TYR A 270 12.80 6.70 -1.29
CA TYR A 270 12.43 6.43 0.10
C TYR A 270 13.33 7.21 1.08
N LEU A 271 14.66 7.11 0.95
CA LEU A 271 15.62 7.80 1.79
C LEU A 271 15.38 9.32 1.80
N LEU A 272 15.23 9.95 0.64
CA LEU A 272 15.00 11.39 0.54
C LEU A 272 13.68 11.80 1.20
N SER A 273 12.61 11.00 1.04
CA SER A 273 11.34 11.25 1.73
C SER A 273 11.47 11.15 3.25
N ALA A 274 12.23 10.16 3.74
CA ALA A 274 12.50 9.97 5.17
C ALA A 274 13.38 11.09 5.77
N LEU A 275 14.28 11.67 4.97
CA LEU A 275 15.19 12.73 5.41
C LEU A 275 14.51 14.10 5.62
N ILE A 276 13.28 14.31 5.14
CA ILE A 276 12.55 15.57 5.31
C ILE A 276 12.43 15.94 6.80
N PHE A 277 12.21 14.96 7.68
CA PHE A 277 12.07 15.18 9.12
C PHE A 277 13.38 15.57 9.82
N PRO A 278 14.48 14.80 9.73
CA PRO A 278 15.76 15.21 10.29
C PRO A 278 16.26 16.52 9.67
N LEU A 279 16.06 16.75 8.38
CA LEU A 279 16.45 18.00 7.72
C LEU A 279 15.63 19.20 8.23
N GLY A 280 14.33 19.05 8.49
CA GLY A 280 13.51 20.11 9.08
C GLY A 280 13.97 20.48 10.50
N VAL A 281 14.30 19.48 11.31
CA VAL A 281 14.88 19.66 12.66
C VAL A 281 16.26 20.32 12.58
N ALA A 282 17.13 19.84 11.69
CA ALA A 282 18.47 20.39 11.47
C ALA A 282 18.42 21.82 10.96
N TRP A 283 17.46 22.16 10.09
CA TRP A 283 17.24 23.51 9.59
C TRP A 283 16.90 24.48 10.72
N LEU A 284 15.97 24.12 11.61
CA LEU A 284 15.63 24.95 12.78
C LEU A 284 16.82 25.13 13.73
N ALA A 285 17.62 24.07 13.93
CA ALA A 285 18.86 24.14 14.71
C ALA A 285 19.92 25.04 14.04
N LEU A 286 20.05 24.97 12.72
CA LEU A 286 20.92 25.83 11.92
C LEU A 286 20.49 27.30 12.04
N CYS A 287 19.21 27.60 11.87
CA CYS A 287 18.68 28.95 12.05
C CYS A 287 18.95 29.48 13.47
N PHE A 288 18.81 28.63 14.51
CA PHE A 288 19.18 29.00 15.86
C PHE A 288 20.67 29.34 15.99
N GLY A 289 21.57 28.51 15.48
CA GLY A 289 23.01 28.75 15.49
C GLY A 289 23.40 30.03 14.73
N VAL A 290 22.89 30.20 13.50
CA VAL A 290 23.10 31.39 12.67
C VAL A 290 22.56 32.65 13.37
N SER A 291 21.42 32.57 14.05
CA SER A 291 20.85 33.72 14.77
C SER A 291 21.80 34.29 15.84
N LYS A 292 22.73 33.49 16.38
CA LYS A 292 23.71 33.94 17.39
C LYS A 292 24.79 34.86 16.82
N LEU A 293 25.01 34.82 15.50
CA LEU A 293 25.93 35.73 14.80
C LEU A 293 25.33 37.14 14.62
N PHE A 294 24.03 37.30 14.82
CA PHE A 294 23.31 38.57 14.63
C PHE A 294 23.12 39.36 15.95
N PRO A 295 22.76 40.67 15.86
CA PRO A 295 22.51 41.50 17.03
C PRO A 295 21.44 40.92 17.94
N LYS A 296 21.52 41.18 19.26
CA LYS A 296 20.61 40.64 20.29
C LYS A 296 19.11 40.73 19.96
N LYS A 297 18.69 41.73 19.17
CA LYS A 297 17.29 41.90 18.73
C LYS A 297 16.79 40.81 17.76
N ARG A 298 17.68 40.13 17.03
CA ARG A 298 17.36 39.07 16.05
C ARG A 298 17.72 37.66 16.52
N GLN A 299 18.27 37.52 17.73
CA GLN A 299 18.68 36.23 18.27
C GLN A 299 17.45 35.37 18.59
N TRP A 300 17.48 34.12 18.16
CA TRP A 300 16.43 33.17 18.48
C TRP A 300 16.54 32.68 19.92
N GLU A 301 15.39 32.47 20.55
CA GLU A 301 15.29 31.97 21.92
C GLU A 301 15.19 30.45 21.92
N GLY A 302 16.09 29.78 22.64
CA GLY A 302 16.18 28.31 22.68
C GLY A 302 14.85 27.61 22.99
N PRO A 303 14.10 28.03 24.04
CA PRO A 303 12.82 27.39 24.35
C PRO A 303 11.78 27.49 23.24
N LYS A 304 11.77 28.60 22.51
CA LYS A 304 10.85 28.81 21.39
C LYS A 304 11.21 27.91 20.21
N VAL A 305 12.51 27.80 19.89
CA VAL A 305 13.00 26.89 18.86
C VAL A 305 12.63 25.44 19.21
N CYS A 306 12.84 25.02 20.46
CA CYS A 306 12.46 23.69 20.92
C CYS A 306 10.95 23.44 20.76
N SER A 307 10.10 24.42 21.12
CA SER A 307 8.65 24.31 20.89
C SER A 307 8.30 24.26 19.41
N THR A 308 8.97 25.00 18.53
CA THR A 308 8.71 24.96 17.08
C THR A 308 9.15 23.62 16.47
N MET A 309 10.28 23.06 16.91
CA MET A 309 10.73 21.72 16.51
C MET A 309 9.71 20.65 16.95
N GLY A 310 9.25 20.72 18.20
CA GLY A 310 8.22 19.81 18.71
C GLY A 310 6.90 19.94 17.96
N ALA A 311 6.47 21.16 17.61
CA ALA A 311 5.28 21.37 16.79
C ALA A 311 5.43 20.79 15.37
N PHE A 312 6.58 20.98 14.72
CA PHE A 312 6.87 20.38 13.41
C PHE A 312 6.79 18.85 13.47
N LEU A 313 7.47 18.24 14.44
CA LEU A 313 7.45 16.79 14.64
C LEU A 313 6.04 16.28 14.99
N GLN A 314 5.27 17.03 15.78
CA GLN A 314 3.89 16.68 16.10
C GLN A 314 2.98 16.70 14.86
N VAL A 315 3.09 17.71 13.99
CA VAL A 315 2.30 17.77 12.74
C VAL A 315 2.71 16.68 11.76
N GLY A 316 4.01 16.39 11.66
CA GLY A 316 4.53 15.33 10.80
C GLY A 316 4.37 13.92 11.37
N PHE A 317 3.84 13.74 12.58
CA PHE A 317 3.95 12.47 13.32
C PHE A 317 3.27 11.29 12.63
N SER A 318 2.04 11.47 12.16
CA SER A 318 1.33 10.42 11.40
C SER A 318 2.08 10.06 10.12
N THR A 319 2.64 11.06 9.44
CA THR A 319 3.45 10.85 8.24
C THR A 319 4.74 10.10 8.55
N MET A 320 5.49 10.51 9.58
CA MET A 320 6.70 9.81 10.03
C MET A 320 6.40 8.34 10.34
N SER A 321 5.29 8.07 11.02
CA SER A 321 4.86 6.72 11.32
C SER A 321 4.57 5.92 10.05
N ALA A 322 3.82 6.47 9.10
CA ALA A 322 3.51 5.81 7.83
C ALA A 322 4.78 5.53 7.01
N THR A 323 5.65 6.54 6.85
CA THR A 323 6.93 6.39 6.15
C THR A 323 7.84 5.36 6.82
N SER A 324 7.86 5.30 8.15
CA SER A 324 8.68 4.31 8.88
C SER A 324 8.17 2.87 8.77
N LEU A 325 6.87 2.70 8.48
CA LEU A 325 6.24 1.38 8.37
C LEU A 325 6.11 0.90 6.92
N ALA A 326 6.22 1.81 5.94
CA ALA A 326 6.03 1.49 4.52
C ALA A 326 6.90 0.31 4.02
N PRO A 327 8.20 0.20 4.36
CA PRO A 327 9.01 -0.96 3.92
C PRO A 327 8.59 -2.29 4.53
N MET A 328 7.87 -2.28 5.67
CA MET A 328 7.39 -3.51 6.31
C MET A 328 6.08 -4.04 5.70
N MET A 329 5.47 -3.28 4.78
CA MET A 329 4.20 -3.62 4.13
C MET A 329 4.44 -4.47 2.88
N CYS A 330 4.81 -5.73 3.09
CA CYS A 330 5.01 -6.71 2.03
C CYS A 330 3.70 -7.42 1.68
N TYR A 331 3.35 -7.53 0.41
CA TYR A 331 2.24 -8.34 -0.07
C TYR A 331 2.75 -9.56 -0.84
N GLN A 332 1.98 -10.65 -0.82
CA GLN A 332 2.38 -11.91 -1.44
C GLN A 332 1.99 -11.99 -2.93
N HIS A 333 2.89 -12.57 -3.73
CA HIS A 333 2.67 -12.92 -5.12
C HIS A 333 2.32 -14.41 -5.27
N PRO A 334 1.64 -14.82 -6.36
CA PRO A 334 1.37 -16.23 -6.65
C PRO A 334 2.62 -17.11 -6.69
N ASN A 335 3.76 -16.57 -7.14
CA ASN A 335 5.05 -17.27 -7.16
C ASN A 335 5.71 -17.48 -5.78
N GLY A 336 5.07 -17.05 -4.69
CA GLY A 336 5.59 -17.16 -3.32
C GLY A 336 6.56 -16.04 -2.91
N GLN A 337 6.99 -15.18 -3.83
CA GLN A 337 7.75 -13.97 -3.51
C GLN A 337 6.84 -12.91 -2.88
N ARG A 338 7.46 -11.89 -2.30
CA ARG A 338 6.74 -10.76 -1.68
C ARG A 338 7.37 -9.46 -2.10
N SER A 339 6.57 -8.42 -2.33
CA SER A 339 7.05 -7.09 -2.71
C SER A 339 6.48 -6.01 -1.81
N ILE A 340 7.16 -4.88 -1.73
CA ILE A 340 6.71 -3.74 -0.91
C ILE A 340 5.52 -3.08 -1.60
N MET A 341 4.40 -2.91 -0.90
CA MET A 341 3.18 -2.34 -1.48
C MET A 341 3.37 -0.95 -2.10
N LYS A 342 4.16 -0.09 -1.44
CA LYS A 342 4.46 1.27 -1.94
C LYS A 342 5.46 1.27 -3.10
N TYR A 343 6.39 0.32 -3.10
CA TYR A 343 7.51 0.21 -4.03
C TYR A 343 7.55 -1.22 -4.58
N PRO A 344 6.60 -1.58 -5.48
CA PRO A 344 6.43 -2.96 -5.91
C PRO A 344 7.62 -3.50 -6.70
N GLY A 345 8.54 -2.63 -7.17
CA GLY A 345 9.81 -3.03 -7.78
C GLY A 345 10.79 -3.68 -6.81
N VAL A 346 10.66 -3.40 -5.51
CA VAL A 346 11.53 -3.97 -4.47
C VAL A 346 10.93 -5.25 -3.89
N ILE A 347 11.57 -6.39 -4.18
CA ILE A 347 11.27 -7.68 -3.57
C ILE A 347 11.71 -7.68 -2.09
N CYS A 348 10.82 -8.11 -1.20
CA CYS A 348 11.07 -8.25 0.22
C CYS A 348 12.10 -9.35 0.49
N GLY A 349 13.20 -8.97 1.14
CA GLY A 349 14.35 -9.84 1.43
C GLY A 349 15.54 -9.62 0.48
N SER A 350 15.40 -8.70 -0.48
CA SER A 350 16.51 -8.22 -1.31
C SER A 350 17.45 -7.28 -0.54
N SER A 351 18.66 -7.05 -1.08
CA SER A 351 19.60 -6.09 -0.50
C SER A 351 19.08 -4.65 -0.51
N GLU A 352 18.22 -4.30 -1.47
CA GLU A 352 17.60 -2.97 -1.53
C GLU A 352 16.56 -2.80 -0.42
N HIS A 353 15.78 -3.85 -0.16
CA HIS A 353 14.85 -3.90 0.96
C HIS A 353 15.58 -3.76 2.30
N ASP A 354 16.72 -4.43 2.49
CA ASP A 354 17.50 -4.33 3.73
C ASP A 354 17.94 -2.90 4.03
N VAL A 355 18.38 -2.15 3.02
CA VAL A 355 18.75 -0.73 3.16
C VAL A 355 17.53 0.10 3.58
N MET A 356 16.37 -0.13 2.94
CA MET A 356 15.13 0.55 3.30
C MET A 356 14.68 0.22 4.72
N LEU A 357 14.82 -1.03 5.16
CA LEU A 357 14.51 -1.47 6.52
C LEU A 357 15.41 -0.80 7.57
N VAL A 358 16.71 -0.66 7.32
CA VAL A 358 17.61 0.03 8.26
C VAL A 358 17.20 1.48 8.45
N ILE A 359 16.90 2.19 7.36
CA ILE A 359 16.43 3.58 7.41
C ILE A 359 15.09 3.67 8.14
N ALA A 360 14.17 2.76 7.83
CA ALA A 360 12.86 2.65 8.47
C ALA A 360 12.97 2.46 9.99
N TRP A 361 13.85 1.55 10.43
CA TRP A 361 14.10 1.30 11.85
C TRP A 361 14.66 2.53 12.57
N ILE A 362 15.58 3.26 11.95
CA ILE A 362 16.12 4.50 12.52
C ILE A 362 15.00 5.54 12.66
N LEU A 363 14.18 5.72 11.62
CA LEU A 363 13.06 6.66 11.65
C LEU A 363 12.02 6.27 12.72
N LEU A 364 11.68 4.98 12.80
CA LEU A 364 10.74 4.43 13.77
C LEU A 364 11.25 4.61 15.21
N MET A 365 12.49 4.24 15.49
CA MET A 365 13.04 4.32 16.86
C MET A 365 13.28 5.75 17.32
N VAL A 366 13.90 6.58 16.48
CA VAL A 366 14.29 7.95 16.87
C VAL A 366 13.09 8.89 16.84
N PHE A 367 12.34 8.90 15.73
CA PHE A 367 11.31 9.91 15.49
C PHE A 367 9.91 9.47 15.89
N VAL A 368 9.60 8.17 15.90
CA VAL A 368 8.28 7.70 16.34
C VAL A 368 8.32 7.38 17.84
N PHE A 369 9.06 6.34 18.25
CA PHE A 369 9.11 5.92 19.65
C PHE A 369 9.84 6.93 20.54
N GLY A 370 10.98 7.46 20.09
CA GLY A 370 11.76 8.47 20.83
C GLY A 370 10.96 9.75 21.07
N PHE A 371 10.24 10.24 20.06
CA PHE A 371 9.41 11.43 20.19
C PHE A 371 8.20 11.21 21.12
N VAL A 372 7.48 10.08 20.98
CA VAL A 372 6.37 9.76 21.90
C VAL A 372 6.86 9.66 23.35
N SER A 373 8.00 9.01 23.56
CA SER A 373 8.61 8.88 24.88
C SER A 373 9.00 10.25 25.47
N LEU A 374 9.56 11.14 24.64
CA LEU A 374 9.88 12.50 25.02
C LEU A 374 8.61 13.31 25.36
N CYS A 375 7.55 13.18 24.57
CA CYS A 375 6.26 13.84 24.82
C CYS A 375 5.58 13.30 26.09
N ALA A 376 5.62 11.99 26.35
CA ALA A 376 5.10 11.38 27.55
C ALA A 376 5.86 11.87 28.81
N PHE A 377 7.19 11.90 28.73
CA PHE A 377 8.03 12.47 29.78
C PHE A 377 7.74 13.95 30.02
N ALA A 378 7.63 14.75 28.95
CA ALA A 378 7.29 16.16 29.05
C ALA A 378 5.90 16.36 29.69
N ALA A 379 4.88 15.61 29.26
CA ALA A 379 3.54 15.67 29.85
C ALA A 379 3.53 15.33 31.34
N TYR A 380 4.35 14.36 31.78
CA TYR A 380 4.52 14.02 33.18
C TYR A 380 5.26 15.10 33.99
N MET A 381 6.26 15.75 33.39
CA MET A 381 7.13 16.70 34.08
C MET A 381 6.62 18.15 34.06
N VAL A 382 5.77 18.54 33.11
CA VAL A 382 5.22 19.90 32.99
C VAL A 382 4.64 20.45 34.30
N PRO A 383 3.84 19.70 35.10
CA PRO A 383 3.34 20.19 36.39
C PRO A 383 4.47 20.53 37.37
N ARG A 384 5.53 19.73 37.40
CA ARG A 384 6.70 19.95 38.27
C ARG A 384 7.52 21.16 37.83
N TRP A 385 7.71 21.34 36.51
CA TRP A 385 8.40 22.52 35.97
C TRP A 385 7.62 23.81 36.22
N SER A 386 6.30 23.76 36.09
CA SER A 386 5.40 24.87 36.40
C SER A 386 5.46 25.25 37.89
N ALA A 387 5.37 24.26 38.79
CA ALA A 387 5.46 24.49 40.24
C ALA A 387 6.82 25.10 40.67
N LYS A 388 7.91 24.70 40.03
CA LYS A 388 9.27 25.22 40.29
C LYS A 388 9.58 26.54 39.59
N ARG A 389 8.62 27.16 38.88
CA ARG A 389 8.80 28.37 38.06
C ARG A 389 9.96 28.26 37.05
N GLN A 390 10.11 27.09 36.45
CA GLN A 390 11.11 26.85 35.41
C GLN A 390 10.53 27.16 34.03
N ASP A 391 10.34 28.45 33.75
CA ASP A 391 9.61 28.95 32.58
C ASP A 391 10.21 28.48 31.24
N HIS A 392 11.52 28.25 31.18
CA HIS A 392 12.19 27.75 29.98
C HIS A 392 11.72 26.35 29.56
N PHE A 393 11.59 25.41 30.49
CA PHE A 393 11.16 24.04 30.16
C PHE A 393 9.67 23.97 29.83
N VAL A 394 8.85 24.77 30.52
CA VAL A 394 7.42 24.90 30.21
C VAL A 394 7.22 25.51 28.82
N ALA A 395 8.04 26.49 28.44
CA ALA A 395 8.03 27.07 27.10
C ALA A 395 8.44 26.07 26.02
N CYS A 396 9.38 25.16 26.27
CA CYS A 396 9.73 24.07 25.34
C CYS A 396 8.55 23.11 25.12
N ALA A 397 7.85 22.71 26.18
CA ALA A 397 6.72 21.78 26.11
C ALA A 397 5.42 22.42 25.60
N ARG A 398 5.46 23.70 25.22
CA ARG A 398 4.28 24.47 24.82
C ARG A 398 3.54 23.86 23.64
N PHE A 399 4.23 23.31 22.65
CA PHE A 399 3.58 22.65 21.50
C PHE A 399 2.60 21.55 21.92
N LEU A 400 2.93 20.81 22.98
CA LEU A 400 2.14 19.68 23.46
C LEU A 400 0.92 20.13 24.26
N VAL A 401 1.08 21.15 25.12
CA VAL A 401 0.06 21.54 26.10
C VAL A 401 -0.82 22.71 25.65
N PHE A 402 -0.36 23.54 24.72
CA PHE A 402 -1.02 24.81 24.38
C PHE A 402 -2.42 24.63 23.77
N ARG A 403 -2.71 23.47 23.18
CA ARG A 403 -4.01 23.15 22.57
C ARG A 403 -5.06 22.70 23.57
N PHE A 404 -4.64 22.20 24.74
CA PHE A 404 -5.52 21.55 25.69
C PHE A 404 -5.79 22.45 26.90
N ARG A 405 -6.92 22.20 27.57
CA ARG A 405 -7.19 22.82 28.88
C ARG A 405 -6.11 22.41 29.86
N LEU A 406 -5.77 23.32 30.77
CA LEU A 406 -4.81 23.10 31.85
C LEU A 406 -5.21 21.99 32.82
N ASP A 407 -6.46 21.50 32.78
CA ASP A 407 -6.95 20.36 33.57
C ASP A 407 -6.65 19.01 32.90
N SER A 408 -6.38 19.01 31.59
CA SER A 408 -6.21 17.80 30.75
C SER A 408 -4.95 17.89 29.86
N TRP A 409 -3.85 18.39 30.41
CA TRP A 409 -2.59 18.62 29.67
C TRP A 409 -1.97 17.33 29.09
N TRP A 410 -2.25 16.18 29.68
CA TRP A 410 -1.73 14.87 29.27
C TRP A 410 -2.40 14.32 27.99
N PHE A 411 -3.54 14.88 27.59
CA PHE A 411 -4.36 14.36 26.48
C PHE A 411 -3.67 14.44 25.10
N GLY A 412 -2.65 15.29 24.96
CA GLY A 412 -1.85 15.37 23.72
C GLY A 412 -1.10 14.07 23.41
N VAL A 413 -0.71 13.29 24.41
CA VAL A 413 0.08 12.05 24.21
C VAL A 413 -0.78 10.91 23.63
N PRO A 414 -1.97 10.57 24.17
CA PRO A 414 -2.86 9.60 23.53
C PRO A 414 -3.24 9.96 22.09
N LEU A 415 -3.44 11.25 21.80
CA LEU A 415 -3.74 11.71 20.44
C LEU A 415 -2.58 11.50 19.46
N LEU A 416 -1.34 11.62 19.91
CA LEU A 416 -0.16 11.28 19.11
C LEU A 416 -0.11 9.78 18.81
N VAL A 417 -0.30 8.94 19.83
CA VAL A 417 -0.24 7.46 19.71
C VAL A 417 -1.27 6.91 18.70
N ARG A 418 -2.38 7.61 18.48
CA ARG A 418 -3.39 7.24 17.48
C ARG A 418 -2.82 7.05 16.07
N GLY A 419 -1.86 7.86 15.62
CA GLY A 419 -1.30 7.78 14.28
C GLY A 419 -0.66 6.41 13.98
N PRO A 420 0.33 5.96 14.77
CA PRO A 420 0.93 4.63 14.65
C PRO A 420 -0.08 3.48 14.78
N LEU A 421 -1.07 3.62 15.67
CA LEU A 421 -2.11 2.59 15.83
C LEU A 421 -2.99 2.42 14.58
N ILE A 422 -3.17 3.47 13.77
CA ILE A 422 -3.90 3.37 12.49
C ILE A 422 -3.02 2.73 11.39
N ASN A 423 -1.70 2.89 11.46
CA ASN A 423 -0.79 2.31 10.47
C ASN A 423 -0.52 0.81 10.70
N LEU A 424 -0.50 0.37 11.96
CA LEU A 424 -0.15 -1.01 12.32
C LEU A 424 -1.01 -2.09 11.63
N PRO A 425 -2.34 -1.94 11.49
CA PRO A 425 -3.18 -2.95 10.83
C PRO A 425 -2.82 -3.15 9.36
N VAL A 426 -2.40 -2.09 8.67
CA VAL A 426 -2.02 -2.17 7.25
C VAL A 426 -0.72 -2.97 7.07
N VAL A 427 0.17 -2.91 8.06
CA VAL A 427 1.41 -3.72 8.11
C VAL A 427 1.13 -5.17 8.51
N MET A 428 0.29 -5.39 9.52
CA MET A 428 0.05 -6.73 10.07
C MET A 428 -0.87 -7.59 9.20
N ALA A 429 -1.76 -6.96 8.44
CA ALA A 429 -2.79 -7.63 7.65
C ALA A 429 -2.77 -7.15 6.20
N THR A 430 -1.59 -6.97 5.59
CA THR A 430 -1.44 -6.47 4.22
C THR A 430 -2.29 -7.28 3.22
N ASP A 431 -2.27 -8.61 3.32
CA ASP A 431 -3.03 -9.49 2.41
C ASP A 431 -4.53 -9.63 2.78
N PHE A 432 -4.96 -9.12 3.93
CA PHE A 432 -6.35 -9.25 4.42
C PHE A 432 -7.04 -7.87 4.60
N PRO A 433 -7.49 -7.23 3.51
CA PRO A 433 -8.16 -5.93 3.56
C PRO A 433 -9.33 -5.83 4.56
N PRO A 434 -10.20 -6.85 4.73
CA PRO A 434 -11.31 -6.78 5.69
C PRO A 434 -10.85 -6.55 7.13
N ILE A 435 -9.74 -7.18 7.54
CA ILE A 435 -9.16 -7.02 8.87
C ILE A 435 -8.64 -5.59 9.05
N GLN A 436 -7.99 -5.03 8.03
CA GLN A 436 -7.50 -3.64 8.07
C GLN A 436 -8.65 -2.66 8.34
N VAL A 437 -9.75 -2.79 7.60
CA VAL A 437 -10.92 -1.91 7.72
C VAL A 437 -11.52 -1.99 9.13
N VAL A 438 -11.72 -3.21 9.64
CA VAL A 438 -12.32 -3.43 10.97
C VAL A 438 -11.44 -2.85 12.07
N VAL A 439 -10.14 -3.14 12.07
CA VAL A 439 -9.23 -2.66 13.13
C VAL A 439 -9.06 -1.14 13.06
N ILE A 440 -8.94 -0.55 11.86
CA ILE A 440 -8.85 0.90 11.72
C ILE A 440 -10.15 1.57 12.17
N ALA A 441 -11.32 1.02 11.84
CA ALA A 441 -12.60 1.52 12.35
C ALA A 441 -12.67 1.45 13.89
N MET A 442 -12.18 0.38 14.52
CA MET A 442 -12.08 0.28 15.98
C MET A 442 -11.16 1.36 16.56
N VAL A 443 -9.98 1.59 16.00
CA VAL A 443 -9.04 2.65 16.46
C VAL A 443 -9.65 4.04 16.29
N LEU A 444 -10.34 4.28 15.17
CA LEU A 444 -10.97 5.57 14.89
C LEU A 444 -12.10 5.88 15.88
N THR A 445 -12.99 4.91 16.12
CA THR A 445 -14.15 5.04 17.02
C THR A 445 -13.76 5.10 18.50
N THR A 446 -12.84 4.25 18.96
CA THR A 446 -12.36 4.26 20.35
C THR A 446 -11.62 5.55 20.69
N GLY A 447 -10.84 6.13 19.77
CA GLY A 447 -10.19 7.41 20.01
C GLY A 447 -11.14 8.63 20.02
N MET A 448 -12.39 8.48 19.59
CA MET A 448 -13.43 9.52 19.70
C MET A 448 -14.23 9.41 21.01
N ALA A 449 -14.28 8.25 21.66
CA ALA A 449 -15.03 8.04 22.90
C ALA A 449 -14.63 8.95 24.09
N PRO A 450 -13.35 9.32 24.28
CA PRO A 450 -12.97 10.26 25.34
C PRO A 450 -13.53 11.68 25.13
N TRP A 451 -13.85 12.07 23.88
CA TRP A 451 -14.38 13.40 23.56
C TRP A 451 -15.83 13.58 23.98
N THR A 452 -16.63 12.51 24.09
CA THR A 452 -18.06 12.61 24.42
C THR A 452 -18.31 12.66 25.92
N HIS A 453 -17.45 12.04 26.74
CA HIS A 453 -17.61 11.98 28.19
C HIS A 453 -16.85 13.07 28.96
N GLY A 454 -15.87 13.72 28.34
CA GLY A 454 -15.04 14.76 28.97
C GLY A 454 -15.34 16.19 28.49
N GLY A 455 -16.46 16.78 28.88
CA GLY A 455 -16.54 18.25 28.99
C GLY A 455 -17.49 19.03 28.09
N PHE A 456 -18.65 18.49 27.72
CA PHE A 456 -19.84 19.34 27.48
C PHE A 456 -20.49 19.69 28.83
N GLN A 457 -19.83 20.51 29.66
CA GLN A 457 -20.49 21.14 30.81
C GLN A 457 -20.46 22.66 30.69
N LYS A 458 -21.65 23.17 30.33
CA LYS A 458 -22.26 24.46 30.66
C LYS A 458 -21.31 25.66 30.79
N HIS A 459 -21.41 26.56 29.83
CA HIS A 459 -21.25 27.99 30.07
C HIS A 459 -22.02 28.37 31.35
N GLN A 460 -21.31 28.52 32.46
CA GLN A 460 -21.75 29.36 33.56
C GLN A 460 -21.40 30.79 33.14
N ILE A 461 -22.41 31.46 32.59
CA ILE A 461 -22.49 32.91 32.62
C ILE A 461 -22.81 33.25 34.08
N GLN A 462 -21.83 33.74 34.82
CA GLN A 462 -22.02 34.72 35.89
C GLN A 462 -20.87 35.73 35.83
#